data_AF-R7IBS9-F1
#
_entry.id   AF-R7IBS9-F1
#
_cell.length_a   1.000
_cell.length_b   1.000
_cell.length_c   1.000
_cell.angle_alpha   90.00
_cell.angle_beta   90.00
_cell.angle_gamma   90.00
#
_symmetry.space_group_name_H-M   'P 1'
#
loop_
_entity.id
_entity.type
_entity.pdbx_description
1 polymer ?
#
loop_
_entity_poly.entity_id
_entity_poly.type
_entity_poly.pdbx_seq_one_letter_code
_entity_poly.pdbx_strand_id
1 'polypeptide(L)'
;MKDEAKYQAIVKQMKDRAEDLRWKSGTLLAKAHLEAGKAWEVGATEKEMKPVLQNIRASYWRFNSLNRGAYFHNPQETLGEFANSIRYAEEARVQLRKILAKHGAANYVAPKFDTKEQAMALLKLPNRAAATKAKCRSIEVDSARWVVPSKKNGTYDKNYVAPDAVETWYTRECRKPVKG
;
A
#
# COMPACT_ATOMS: atom_id res chain seq x y z
N MET A 1 4.17 -25.65 -27.35
CA MET A 1 3.73 -25.94 -25.97
C MET A 1 4.68 -26.83 -25.15
N LYS A 2 5.88 -27.21 -25.61
CA LYS A 2 6.71 -28.21 -24.88
C LYS A 2 7.34 -27.75 -23.56
N ASP A 3 7.23 -26.48 -23.17
CA ASP A 3 7.89 -25.93 -21.96
C ASP A 3 7.01 -24.96 -21.15
N GLU A 4 5.70 -24.94 -21.35
CA GLU A 4 4.82 -23.96 -20.67
C GLU A 4 4.93 -24.05 -19.14
N ALA A 5 4.87 -25.27 -18.58
CA ALA A 5 5.00 -25.50 -17.15
C ALA A 5 6.35 -25.01 -16.59
N LYS A 6 7.44 -25.16 -17.36
CA LYS A 6 8.78 -24.66 -16.98
C LYS A 6 8.79 -23.14 -16.87
N TYR A 7 8.22 -22.43 -17.85
CA TYR A 7 8.16 -20.98 -17.79
C TYR A 7 7.23 -20.47 -16.68
N GLN A 8 6.06 -21.11 -16.49
CA GLN A 8 5.17 -20.78 -15.36
C GLN A 8 5.88 -20.94 -14.01
N ALA A 9 6.71 -21.99 -13.84
CA ALA A 9 7.49 -22.19 -12.63
C ALA A 9 8.52 -21.07 -12.39
N ILE A 10 9.22 -20.62 -13.44
CA ILE A 10 10.17 -19.50 -13.35
C ILE A 10 9.45 -18.20 -12.97
N VAL A 11 8.32 -17.89 -13.62
CA VAL A 11 7.52 -16.70 -13.31
C VAL A 11 7.02 -16.74 -11.88
N LYS A 12 6.52 -17.90 -11.43
CA LYS A 12 6.09 -18.10 -10.04
C LYS A 12 7.25 -17.86 -9.06
N GLN A 13 8.43 -18.41 -9.34
CA GLN A 13 9.60 -18.22 -8.49
C GLN A 13 9.99 -16.74 -8.34
N MET A 14 10.00 -15.97 -9.45
CA MET A 14 10.30 -14.54 -9.38
C MET A 14 9.21 -13.76 -8.65
N LYS A 15 7.94 -14.14 -8.83
CA LYS A 15 6.81 -13.56 -8.09
C LYS A 15 6.97 -13.78 -6.59
N ASP A 16 7.18 -15.03 -6.16
CA ASP A 16 7.31 -15.39 -4.74
C ASP A 16 8.45 -14.62 -4.07
N ARG A 17 9.61 -14.51 -4.74
CA ARG A 17 10.77 -13.72 -4.26
C ARG A 17 10.46 -12.23 -4.15
N ALA A 18 9.80 -11.66 -5.14
CA ALA A 18 9.41 -10.26 -5.13
C ALA A 18 8.37 -9.96 -4.04
N GLU A 19 7.42 -10.88 -3.80
CA GLU A 19 6.42 -10.74 -2.74
C GLU A 19 7.05 -10.76 -1.35
N ASP A 20 7.98 -11.68 -1.08
CA ASP A 20 8.72 -11.72 0.19
C ASP A 20 9.48 -10.41 0.45
N LEU A 21 10.25 -9.93 -0.53
CA LEU A 21 10.99 -8.67 -0.40
C LEU A 21 10.07 -7.45 -0.30
N ARG A 22 8.94 -7.46 -1.00
CA ARG A 22 7.91 -6.41 -0.88
C ARG A 22 7.34 -6.33 0.52
N TRP A 23 7.01 -7.47 1.12
CA TRP A 23 6.50 -7.50 2.50
C TRP A 23 7.55 -7.02 3.49
N LYS A 24 8.82 -7.47 3.35
CA LYS A 24 9.92 -7.01 4.21
C LYS A 24 10.17 -5.51 4.09
N SER A 25 10.36 -5.01 2.87
CA SER A 25 10.58 -3.57 2.60
C SER A 25 9.42 -2.71 3.10
N GLY A 26 8.18 -3.06 2.76
CA GLY A 26 6.99 -2.34 3.20
C GLY A 26 6.82 -2.33 4.73
N THR A 27 7.11 -3.44 5.39
CA THR A 27 7.05 -3.54 6.87
C THR A 27 8.08 -2.64 7.53
N LEU A 28 9.32 -2.65 7.04
CA LEU A 28 10.39 -1.81 7.59
C LEU A 28 10.12 -0.33 7.35
N LEU A 29 9.64 0.03 6.15
CA LEU A 29 9.25 1.39 5.82
C LEU A 29 8.10 1.89 6.70
N ALA A 30 7.07 1.07 6.92
CA ALA A 30 5.96 1.40 7.81
C ALA A 30 6.45 1.61 9.27
N LYS A 31 7.34 0.75 9.77
CA LYS A 31 7.97 0.94 11.09
C LYS A 31 8.76 2.24 11.15
N ALA A 32 9.54 2.59 10.12
CA ALA A 32 10.28 3.84 10.04
C ALA A 32 9.34 5.06 10.10
N HIS A 33 8.19 5.02 9.43
CA HIS A 33 7.18 6.07 9.52
C HIS A 33 6.60 6.22 10.93
N LEU A 34 6.30 5.11 11.61
CA LEU A 34 5.76 5.12 12.99
C LEU A 34 6.79 5.61 14.01
N GLU A 35 8.04 5.13 13.90
CA GLU A 35 9.17 5.58 14.72
C GLU A 35 9.47 7.08 14.49
N ALA A 36 9.40 7.57 13.24
CA ALA A 36 9.50 8.99 12.91
C ALA A 36 8.35 9.81 13.49
N GLY A 37 7.11 9.32 13.39
CA GLY A 37 5.95 9.93 14.03
C GLY A 37 6.17 10.08 15.53
N LYS A 38 6.69 9.04 16.19
CA LYS A 38 7.02 9.12 17.61
C LYS A 38 8.12 10.13 17.90
N ALA A 39 9.17 10.18 17.08
CA ALA A 39 10.25 11.15 17.24
C ALA A 39 9.72 12.59 17.23
N TRP A 40 8.78 12.90 16.33
CA TRP A 40 8.09 14.19 16.31
C TRP A 40 7.26 14.45 17.57
N GLU A 41 6.48 13.46 18.03
CA GLU A 41 5.68 13.58 19.26
C GLU A 41 6.53 13.90 20.50
N VAL A 42 7.78 13.43 20.55
CA VAL A 42 8.69 13.67 21.69
C VAL A 42 9.63 14.87 21.49
N GLY A 43 9.41 15.68 20.45
CA GLY A 43 10.11 16.95 20.27
C GLY A 43 11.38 16.91 19.41
N ALA A 44 11.56 15.88 18.57
CA ALA A 44 12.64 15.89 17.59
C ALA A 44 12.57 17.10 16.66
N THR A 45 13.73 17.67 16.33
CA THR A 45 13.83 18.87 15.49
C THR A 45 13.89 18.52 14.01
N GLU A 46 13.55 19.47 13.14
CA GLU A 46 13.71 19.31 11.69
C GLU A 46 15.14 18.96 11.27
N LYS A 47 16.13 19.55 11.93
CA LYS A 47 17.55 19.28 11.65
C LYS A 47 17.90 17.82 11.93
N GLU A 48 17.41 17.26 13.03
CA GLU A 48 17.61 15.85 13.39
C GLU A 48 16.88 14.91 12.43
N MET A 49 15.67 15.29 12.02
CA MET A 49 14.80 14.46 11.19
C MET A 49 15.12 14.52 9.69
N LYS A 50 15.78 15.58 9.20
CA LYS A 50 16.11 15.76 7.77
C LYS A 50 16.75 14.53 7.11
N PRO A 51 17.87 13.95 7.62
CA PRO A 51 18.47 12.76 7.01
C PRO A 51 17.56 11.52 7.09
N VAL A 52 16.80 11.37 8.17
CA VAL A 52 15.83 10.27 8.33
C VAL A 52 14.72 10.37 7.26
N LEU A 53 14.14 11.55 7.06
CA LEU A 53 13.08 11.76 6.08
C LEU A 53 13.57 11.54 4.64
N GLN A 54 14.83 11.90 4.34
CA GLN A 54 15.44 11.59 3.05
C GLN A 54 15.54 10.08 2.82
N ASN A 55 15.95 9.31 3.83
CA ASN A 55 16.00 7.85 3.75
C ASN A 55 14.61 7.22 3.63
N ILE A 56 13.62 7.70 4.40
CA ILE A 56 12.23 7.24 4.27
C ILE A 56 11.69 7.52 2.86
N ARG A 57 11.92 8.72 2.31
CA ARG A 57 11.53 9.06 0.94
C ARG A 57 12.23 8.17 -0.09
N ALA A 58 13.53 7.95 0.06
CA ALA A 58 14.33 7.10 -0.82
C ALA A 58 13.87 5.64 -0.77
N SER A 59 13.51 5.13 0.42
CA SER A 59 12.94 3.79 0.60
C SER A 59 11.57 3.66 -0.06
N TYR A 60 10.67 4.63 0.17
CA TYR A 60 9.34 4.65 -0.42
C TYR A 60 9.36 4.69 -1.94
N TRP A 61 10.21 5.54 -2.54
CA TRP A 61 10.31 5.66 -3.99
C TRP A 61 10.60 4.31 -4.65
N ARG A 62 11.54 3.54 -4.07
CA ARG A 62 11.94 2.23 -4.59
C ARG A 62 10.89 1.16 -4.34
N PHE A 63 10.30 1.16 -3.15
CA PHE A 63 9.16 0.28 -2.82
C PHE A 63 7.98 0.47 -3.79
N ASN A 64 7.61 1.72 -4.08
CA ASN A 64 6.41 2.03 -4.85
C ASN A 64 6.60 1.85 -6.37
N SER A 65 7.82 2.05 -6.89
CA SER A 65 8.10 2.02 -8.33
C SER A 65 8.02 0.63 -8.97
N LEU A 66 7.91 -0.43 -8.17
CA LEU A 66 8.03 -1.82 -8.62
C LEU A 66 6.73 -2.63 -8.50
N ASN A 67 5.62 -1.96 -8.22
CA ASN A 67 4.36 -2.64 -7.95
C ASN A 67 3.72 -3.22 -9.23
N ARG A 68 3.17 -4.44 -9.09
CA ARG A 68 2.30 -5.16 -10.04
C ARG A 68 2.96 -5.53 -11.38
N GLY A 69 3.60 -6.70 -11.39
CA GLY A 69 4.10 -7.37 -12.61
C GLY A 69 5.56 -7.08 -12.96
N ALA A 70 6.22 -6.12 -12.30
CA ALA A 70 7.62 -5.81 -12.56
C ALA A 70 8.57 -7.01 -12.37
N TYR A 71 8.26 -7.90 -11.42
CA TYR A 71 9.01 -9.15 -11.21
C TYR A 71 9.06 -10.06 -12.44
N PHE A 72 8.12 -9.92 -13.37
CA PHE A 72 8.10 -10.67 -14.62
C PHE A 72 8.90 -9.95 -15.70
N HIS A 73 8.69 -8.65 -15.87
CA HIS A 73 9.32 -7.86 -16.93
C HIS A 73 10.80 -7.57 -16.68
N ASN A 74 11.17 -7.26 -15.44
CA ASN A 74 12.52 -6.89 -15.02
C ASN A 74 12.83 -7.46 -13.61
N PRO A 75 12.98 -8.79 -13.47
CA PRO A 75 13.13 -9.45 -12.17
C PRO A 75 14.33 -8.94 -11.38
N GLN A 76 15.50 -8.80 -12.03
CA GLN A 76 16.73 -8.42 -11.32
C GLN A 76 16.64 -7.02 -10.73
N GLU A 77 16.15 -6.05 -11.51
CA GLU A 77 15.92 -4.68 -11.04
C GLU A 77 14.86 -4.66 -9.93
N THR A 78 13.79 -5.44 -10.06
CA THR A 78 12.73 -5.52 -9.04
C THR A 78 13.28 -6.02 -7.69
N LEU A 79 14.08 -7.09 -7.70
CA LEU A 79 14.65 -7.63 -6.47
C LEU A 79 15.71 -6.66 -5.89
N GLY A 80 16.54 -6.05 -6.74
CA GLY A 80 17.55 -5.08 -6.34
C GLY A 80 16.95 -3.83 -5.70
N GLU A 81 15.88 -3.28 -6.27
CA GLU A 81 15.25 -2.08 -5.75
C GLU A 81 14.45 -2.34 -4.46
N PHE A 82 13.88 -3.54 -4.26
CA PHE A 82 13.38 -3.92 -2.94
C PHE A 82 14.49 -4.05 -1.90
N ALA A 83 15.65 -4.60 -2.27
CA ALA A 83 16.82 -4.65 -1.39
C ALA A 83 17.31 -3.23 -1.01
N ASN A 84 17.35 -2.31 -1.98
CA ASN A 84 17.65 -0.90 -1.72
C ASN A 84 16.58 -0.24 -0.83
N SER A 85 15.31 -0.55 -1.02
CA SER A 85 14.22 -0.06 -0.16
C SER A 85 14.41 -0.52 1.29
N ILE A 86 14.75 -1.79 1.50
CA ILE A 86 15.10 -2.36 2.82
C ILE A 86 16.28 -1.59 3.43
N ARG A 87 17.37 -1.42 2.66
CA ARG A 87 18.57 -0.71 3.13
C ARG A 87 18.24 0.70 3.64
N TYR A 88 17.56 1.51 2.83
CA TYR A 88 17.19 2.87 3.24
C TYR A 88 16.22 2.89 4.42
N ALA A 89 15.28 1.94 4.49
CA ALA A 89 14.38 1.84 5.64
C ALA A 89 15.18 1.55 6.92
N GLU A 90 16.09 0.57 6.91
CA GLU A 90 16.89 0.27 8.10
C GLU A 90 17.87 1.39 8.46
N GLU A 91 18.48 2.06 7.49
CA GLU A 91 19.29 3.26 7.74
C GLU A 91 18.47 4.36 8.46
N ALA A 92 17.24 4.61 8.02
CA ALA A 92 16.33 5.53 8.71
C ALA A 92 16.02 5.06 10.14
N ARG A 93 15.74 3.77 10.34
CA ARG A 93 15.39 3.21 11.65
C ARG A 93 16.56 3.25 12.63
N VAL A 94 17.78 2.94 12.20
CA VAL A 94 18.99 3.06 13.03
C VAL A 94 19.20 4.50 13.48
N GLN A 95 19.00 5.49 12.59
CA GLN A 95 19.07 6.91 12.95
C GLN A 95 17.95 7.30 13.92
N LEU A 96 16.71 6.84 13.66
CA LEU A 96 15.56 7.07 14.54
C LEU A 96 15.78 6.53 15.94
N ARG A 97 16.43 5.37 16.11
CA ARG A 97 16.78 4.84 17.44
C ARG A 97 17.64 5.82 18.23
N LYS A 98 18.62 6.46 17.59
CA LYS A 98 19.47 7.49 18.23
C LYS A 98 18.67 8.73 18.61
N ILE A 99 17.80 9.21 17.70
CA ILE A 99 16.95 10.38 17.94
C ILE A 99 15.96 10.10 19.08
N LEU A 100 15.24 8.99 19.01
CA LEU A 100 14.31 8.57 20.06
C LEU A 100 14.99 8.45 21.42
N ALA A 101 16.19 7.87 21.48
CA ALA A 101 16.96 7.78 22.72
C ALA A 101 17.32 9.16 23.28
N LYS A 102 17.78 10.10 22.43
CA LYS A 102 18.08 11.47 22.82
C LYS A 102 16.87 12.22 23.40
N HIS A 103 15.67 11.92 22.89
CA HIS A 103 14.40 12.53 23.32
C HIS A 103 13.64 11.67 24.34
N GLY A 104 14.32 10.81 25.10
CA GLY A 104 13.73 10.06 26.22
C GLY A 104 12.80 8.91 25.84
N ALA A 105 12.81 8.49 24.57
CA ALA A 105 11.94 7.46 24.00
C ALA A 105 12.70 6.23 23.46
N ALA A 106 13.86 5.90 24.03
CA ALA A 106 14.73 4.79 23.59
C ALA A 106 13.98 3.44 23.46
N ASN A 107 13.03 3.20 24.37
CA ASN A 107 12.26 1.96 24.48
C ASN A 107 11.04 1.92 23.55
N TYR A 108 10.81 2.94 22.71
CA TYR A 108 9.69 2.92 21.79
C TYR A 108 9.83 1.77 20.78
N VAL A 109 8.72 1.05 20.59
CA VAL A 109 8.60 0.00 19.58
C VAL A 109 7.38 0.35 18.74
N ALA A 110 7.56 0.37 17.42
CA ALA A 110 6.45 0.59 16.50
C ALA A 110 5.33 -0.45 16.76
N PRO A 111 4.07 -0.02 16.85
CA PRO A 111 2.95 -0.92 17.08
C PRO A 111 2.80 -1.92 15.93
N LYS A 112 2.14 -3.05 16.20
CA LYS A 112 1.79 -4.05 15.18
C LYS A 112 0.74 -3.49 14.21
N PHE A 113 0.81 -3.92 12.95
CA PHE A 113 -0.10 -3.52 11.87
C PHE A 113 -0.38 -4.67 10.89
N ASP A 114 -0.46 -5.89 11.43
CA ASP A 114 -0.57 -7.14 10.65
C ASP A 114 -1.95 -7.28 9.97
N THR A 115 -2.96 -6.53 10.43
CA THR A 115 -4.31 -6.48 9.85
C THR A 115 -4.62 -5.09 9.30
N LYS A 116 -5.56 -5.05 8.34
CA LYS A 116 -6.08 -3.78 7.81
C LYS A 116 -6.64 -2.91 8.93
N GLU A 117 -7.36 -3.50 9.88
CA GLU A 117 -7.99 -2.80 11.00
C GLU A 117 -6.94 -2.14 11.90
N GLN A 118 -5.88 -2.87 12.26
CA GLN A 118 -4.74 -2.32 13.00
C GLN A 118 -4.05 -1.19 12.23
N ALA A 119 -3.73 -1.41 10.96
CA ALA A 119 -3.09 -0.40 10.12
C ALA A 119 -3.95 0.88 10.01
N MET A 120 -5.25 0.74 9.79
CA MET A 120 -6.18 1.88 9.67
C MET A 120 -6.32 2.65 10.99
N ALA A 121 -6.26 1.97 12.14
CA ALA A 121 -6.29 2.63 13.45
C ALA A 121 -5.07 3.56 13.65
N LEU A 122 -3.90 3.17 13.14
CA LEU A 122 -2.67 3.97 13.23
C LEU A 122 -2.72 5.26 12.41
N LEU A 123 -3.48 5.29 11.31
CA LEU A 123 -3.57 6.44 10.43
C LEU A 123 -4.37 7.61 11.03
N LYS A 124 -5.15 7.37 12.10
CA LYS A 124 -5.97 8.39 12.79
C LYS A 124 -6.79 9.27 11.83
N LEU A 125 -7.33 8.69 10.75
CA LEU A 125 -8.05 9.44 9.72
C LEU A 125 -9.41 9.94 10.24
N PRO A 126 -9.58 11.26 10.47
CA PRO A 126 -10.86 11.79 10.90
C PRO A 126 -11.92 11.59 9.81
N ASN A 127 -13.18 11.42 10.21
CA ASN A 127 -14.34 11.36 9.31
C ASN A 127 -14.33 10.20 8.28
N ARG A 128 -13.50 9.16 8.45
CA ARG A 128 -13.42 8.04 7.51
C ARG A 128 -14.78 7.40 7.21
N ALA A 129 -15.58 7.11 8.24
CA ALA A 129 -16.90 6.48 8.07
C ALA A 129 -17.85 7.37 7.25
N ALA A 130 -17.83 8.69 7.51
CA ALA A 130 -18.62 9.65 6.75
C ALA A 130 -18.15 9.74 5.28
N ALA A 131 -16.83 9.78 5.04
CA ALA A 131 -16.25 9.78 3.70
C ALA A 131 -16.59 8.50 2.92
N THR A 132 -16.53 7.33 3.57
CA THR A 132 -16.96 6.06 2.98
C THR A 132 -18.43 6.09 2.60
N LYS A 133 -19.33 6.50 3.51
CA LYS A 133 -20.77 6.63 3.24
C LYS A 133 -21.05 7.60 2.08
N ALA A 134 -20.39 8.76 2.07
CA ALA A 134 -20.50 9.73 1.01
C ALA A 134 -20.05 9.15 -0.33
N LYS A 135 -18.94 8.39 -0.36
CA LYS A 135 -18.45 7.74 -1.57
C LYS A 135 -19.40 6.65 -2.06
N CYS A 136 -19.97 5.84 -1.17
CA CYS A 136 -20.99 4.85 -1.54
C CYS A 136 -22.16 5.51 -2.26
N ARG A 137 -22.69 6.60 -1.69
CA ARG A 137 -23.78 7.38 -2.30
C ARG A 137 -23.37 8.02 -3.63
N SER A 138 -22.16 8.59 -3.72
CA SER A 138 -21.65 9.17 -4.95
C SER A 138 -21.61 8.12 -6.06
N ILE A 139 -21.10 6.92 -5.79
CA ILE A 139 -21.02 5.85 -6.80
C ILE A 139 -22.41 5.51 -7.34
N GLU A 140 -23.44 5.39 -6.49
CA GLU A 140 -24.81 5.11 -6.94
C GLU A 140 -25.38 6.23 -7.81
N VAL A 141 -25.23 7.49 -7.37
CA VAL A 141 -25.72 8.67 -8.09
C VAL A 141 -24.96 8.86 -9.40
N ASP A 142 -23.63 8.81 -9.36
CA ASP A 142 -22.74 9.02 -10.50
C ASP A 142 -22.93 7.90 -11.55
N SER A 143 -23.07 6.65 -11.13
CA SER A 143 -23.34 5.53 -12.04
C SER A 143 -24.65 5.74 -12.80
N ALA A 144 -25.72 6.12 -12.10
CA ALA A 144 -27.00 6.39 -12.75
C ALA A 144 -26.91 7.59 -13.70
N ARG A 145 -26.27 8.68 -13.26
CA ARG A 145 -26.06 9.90 -14.03
C ARG A 145 -25.32 9.63 -15.35
N TRP A 146 -24.39 8.69 -15.37
CA TRP A 146 -23.61 8.38 -16.57
C TRP A 146 -24.26 7.27 -17.42
N VAL A 147 -24.68 6.17 -16.80
CA VAL A 147 -25.19 4.99 -17.52
C VAL A 147 -26.55 5.25 -18.17
N VAL A 148 -27.46 5.99 -17.51
CA VAL A 148 -28.81 6.20 -18.06
C VAL A 148 -28.78 7.04 -19.36
N PRO A 149 -28.12 8.20 -19.42
CA PRO A 149 -27.99 8.94 -20.68
C PRO A 149 -27.21 8.16 -21.74
N SER A 150 -26.14 7.44 -21.36
CA SER A 150 -25.36 6.63 -22.29
C SER A 150 -26.17 5.50 -22.93
N LYS A 151 -27.11 4.90 -22.18
CA LYS A 151 -28.07 3.93 -22.75
C LYS A 151 -29.04 4.58 -23.74
N LYS A 152 -29.51 5.80 -23.46
CA LYS A 152 -30.45 6.53 -24.32
C LYS A 152 -29.81 7.00 -25.63
N ASN A 153 -28.58 7.51 -25.58
CA ASN A 153 -27.88 8.04 -26.75
C ASN A 153 -27.07 6.98 -27.51
N GLY A 154 -27.13 5.71 -27.11
CA GLY A 154 -26.47 4.59 -27.78
C GLY A 154 -24.96 4.46 -27.56
N THR A 155 -24.38 5.23 -26.63
CA THR A 155 -22.93 5.15 -26.31
C THR A 155 -22.58 4.10 -25.26
N TYR A 156 -23.59 3.52 -24.59
CA TYR A 156 -23.41 2.39 -23.69
C TYR A 156 -23.48 1.07 -24.45
N ASP A 157 -22.42 0.25 -24.35
CA ASP A 157 -22.43 -1.10 -24.92
C ASP A 157 -23.51 -1.95 -24.23
N LYS A 158 -24.47 -2.41 -25.03
CA LYS A 158 -25.60 -3.22 -24.56
C LYS A 158 -25.19 -4.63 -24.16
N ASN A 159 -24.03 -5.09 -24.64
CA ASN A 159 -23.43 -6.38 -24.29
C ASN A 159 -22.47 -6.27 -23.09
N TYR A 160 -22.29 -5.07 -22.54
CA TYR A 160 -21.49 -4.90 -21.34
C TYR A 160 -22.16 -5.59 -20.16
N VAL A 161 -21.56 -6.69 -19.74
CA VAL A 161 -21.85 -7.33 -18.46
C VAL A 161 -20.77 -6.85 -17.51
N ALA A 162 -21.16 -6.05 -16.52
CA ALA A 162 -20.25 -5.77 -15.42
C ALA A 162 -19.86 -7.12 -14.80
N PRO A 163 -18.61 -7.32 -14.35
CA PRO A 163 -18.25 -8.55 -13.68
C PRO A 163 -19.02 -8.69 -12.36
N ASP A 164 -20.20 -9.31 -12.39
CA ASP A 164 -21.09 -9.47 -11.23
C ASP A 164 -20.44 -10.31 -10.12
N ALA A 165 -19.42 -11.09 -10.46
CA ALA A 165 -18.66 -11.97 -9.59
C ALA A 165 -17.37 -11.35 -9.01
N VAL A 166 -17.03 -10.10 -9.33
CA VAL A 166 -15.79 -9.49 -8.84
C VAL A 166 -16.07 -8.75 -7.53
N GLU A 167 -15.50 -9.27 -6.43
CA GLU A 167 -15.47 -8.53 -5.17
C GLU A 167 -14.69 -7.22 -5.40
N THR A 168 -15.37 -6.10 -5.19
CA THR A 168 -14.77 -4.77 -5.18
C THR A 168 -14.81 -4.18 -3.77
N TRP A 169 -14.05 -3.10 -3.56
CA TRP A 169 -14.20 -2.30 -2.35
C TRP A 169 -15.66 -1.86 -2.13
N TYR A 170 -16.38 -1.47 -3.19
CA TYR A 170 -17.77 -1.04 -3.10
C TYR A 170 -18.71 -2.19 -2.69
N THR A 171 -18.54 -3.39 -3.25
CA THR A 171 -19.39 -4.55 -2.88
C THR A 171 -19.07 -5.13 -1.51
N ARG A 172 -17.91 -4.82 -0.93
CA ARG A 172 -17.59 -5.20 0.45
C ARG A 172 -18.04 -4.15 1.46
N GLU A 173 -17.87 -2.87 1.14
CA GLU A 173 -17.95 -1.78 2.13
C GLU A 173 -19.26 -0.97 2.01
N CYS A 174 -19.93 -1.02 0.85
CA CYS A 174 -21.16 -0.26 0.57
C CYS A 174 -22.39 -1.17 0.34
N ARG A 175 -22.26 -2.18 -0.52
CA ARG A 175 -23.34 -3.13 -0.83
C ARG A 175 -23.18 -4.36 0.06
N LYS A 176 -24.27 -4.89 0.64
CA LYS A 176 -24.20 -6.24 1.26
C LYS A 176 -24.09 -7.27 0.13
N PRO A 177 -23.31 -8.36 0.28
CA PRO A 177 -23.31 -9.44 -0.70
C PRO A 177 -24.76 -9.89 -0.90
N VAL A 178 -25.17 -10.01 -2.17
CA VAL A 178 -26.45 -10.63 -2.50
C VAL A 178 -26.30 -12.07 -2.02
N LYS A 179 -27.06 -12.47 -0.99
CA LYS A 179 -27.13 -13.88 -0.61
C LYS A 179 -27.59 -14.63 -1.86
N GLY A 180 -26.74 -15.56 -2.32
CA GLY A 180 -27.10 -16.53 -3.35
C GLY A 180 -28.29 -17.38 -2.91
#